data_AF-A0A5M5BTC8-F1
#
_entry.id   AF-A0A5M5BTC8-F1
#
_cell.length_a   1.000
_cell.length_b   1.000
_cell.length_c   1.000
_cell.angle_alpha   90.00
_cell.angle_beta   90.00
_cell.angle_gamma   90.00
#
_symmetry.space_group_name_H-M   'P 1'
#
loop_
_entity.id
_entity.type
_entity.pdbx_description
1 polymer ?
#
loop_
_entity_poly.entity_id
_entity_poly.type
_entity_poly.pdbx_seq_one_letter_code
_entity_poly.pdbx_strand_id
1 'polypeptide(L)'
;MKSNRFIKRLDWYIIKKFLGTYVFAIALIISIAVVFDFNEKMDKLMEHEAPWDKIIFEYYMNFIPYFSNLFSPLFVFIAVIFFTSKLAENSEIIAMFSTGMSFKRMMRPYMISAAIIALVTFTLGSYVIP
;
A
#
# COMPACT_ATOMS: atom_id res chain seq x y z
N MET A 1 2.98 8.75 35.85
CA MET A 1 2.59 9.71 34.78
C MET A 1 1.87 8.99 33.65
N LYS A 2 0.53 9.06 33.58
CA LYS A 2 -0.24 8.58 32.42
C LYS A 2 -0.03 9.57 31.26
N SER A 3 0.89 9.25 30.36
CA SER A 3 1.06 10.01 29.12
C SER A 3 -0.20 9.86 28.27
N ASN A 4 -0.97 10.95 28.18
CA ASN A 4 -2.30 11.01 27.53
C ASN A 4 -2.19 11.14 26.00
N ARG A 5 -1.22 10.46 25.38
CA ARG A 5 -1.09 10.44 23.93
C ARG A 5 -2.10 9.44 23.35
N PHE A 6 -3.01 9.93 22.51
CA PHE A 6 -3.95 9.12 21.74
C PHE A 6 -3.24 8.08 20.86
N ILE A 7 -2.04 8.41 20.36
CA ILE A 7 -1.17 7.53 19.57
C ILE A 7 0.13 7.30 20.34
N LYS A 8 0.41 6.04 20.66
CA LYS A 8 1.62 5.60 21.37
C LYS A 8 2.67 5.08 20.38
N ARG A 9 3.90 4.83 20.89
CA ARG A 9 5.01 4.31 20.08
C ARG A 9 4.66 3.03 19.32
N LEU A 10 3.92 2.13 19.98
CA LEU A 10 3.45 0.88 19.38
C LEU A 10 2.47 1.13 18.22
N ASP A 11 1.57 2.10 18.36
CA ASP A 11 0.61 2.43 17.30
C ASP A 11 1.36 2.95 16.07
N TRP A 12 2.34 3.83 16.27
CA TRP A 12 3.23 4.32 15.21
C TRP A 12 4.04 3.21 14.55
N TYR A 13 4.52 2.25 15.34
CA TYR A 13 5.24 1.09 14.83
C TYR A 13 4.35 0.22 13.92
N ILE A 14 3.12 -0.06 14.36
CA ILE A 14 2.14 -0.82 13.57
C ILE A 14 1.79 -0.06 12.28
N ILE A 15 1.46 1.23 12.37
CA ILE A 15 1.11 2.06 11.21
C ILE A 15 2.26 2.07 10.19
N LYS A 16 3.49 2.34 10.65
CA LYS A 16 4.65 2.43 9.76
C LYS A 16 4.96 1.10 9.08
N LYS A 17 4.91 -0.01 9.82
CA LYS A 17 5.17 -1.32 9.22
C LYS A 17 4.05 -1.73 8.27
N PHE A 18 2.78 -1.55 8.65
CA PHE A 18 1.66 -1.90 7.81
C PHE A 18 1.62 -1.07 6.50
N LEU A 19 1.73 0.26 6.59
CA LEU A 19 1.78 1.12 5.40
C LEU A 19 3.04 0.83 4.56
N GLY A 20 4.17 0.55 5.20
CA GLY A 20 5.40 0.16 4.52
C GLY A 20 5.22 -1.14 3.72
N THR A 21 4.60 -2.17 4.32
CA THR A 21 4.28 -3.43 3.64
C THR A 21 3.31 -3.20 2.47
N TYR A 22 2.27 -2.40 2.67
CA TYR A 22 1.31 -2.07 1.61
C TYR A 22 1.98 -1.37 0.41
N VAL A 23 2.73 -0.30 0.66
CA VAL A 23 3.42 0.47 -0.39
C VAL A 23 4.45 -0.40 -1.10
N PHE A 24 5.21 -1.20 -0.37
CA PHE A 24 6.19 -2.11 -0.96
C PHE A 24 5.53 -3.14 -1.88
N ALA A 25 4.44 -3.76 -1.42
CA ALA A 25 3.74 -4.77 -2.19
C ALA A 25 3.07 -4.19 -3.45
N ILE A 26 2.47 -3.00 -3.35
CA ILE A 26 1.94 -2.24 -4.51
C ILE A 26 3.06 -1.87 -5.49
N ALA A 27 4.18 -1.35 -5.01
CA ALA A 27 5.30 -0.99 -5.88
C ALA A 27 5.85 -2.20 -6.64
N LEU A 28 5.93 -3.36 -5.98
CA LEU A 28 6.41 -4.60 -6.57
C LEU A 28 5.47 -5.08 -7.69
N ILE A 29 4.15 -5.15 -7.44
CA ILE A 29 3.21 -5.60 -8.47
C ILE A 29 3.11 -4.61 -9.63
N ILE A 30 3.21 -3.31 -9.37
CA ILE A 30 3.19 -2.30 -10.44
C ILE A 30 4.43 -2.39 -11.30
N SER A 31 5.59 -2.63 -10.69
CA SER A 31 6.84 -2.83 -11.44
C SER A 31 6.70 -4.00 -12.40
N ILE A 32 6.09 -5.10 -11.94
CA ILE A 32 5.76 -6.25 -12.79
C ILE A 32 4.78 -5.85 -13.89
N ALA A 33 3.68 -5.18 -13.55
CA ALA A 33 2.66 -4.76 -14.51
C ALA A 33 3.22 -3.86 -15.62
N VAL A 34 4.13 -2.94 -15.29
CA VAL A 34 4.81 -2.07 -16.25
C VAL A 34 5.68 -2.88 -17.21
N VAL A 35 6.45 -3.85 -16.71
CA VAL A 35 7.31 -4.70 -17.56
C VAL A 35 6.49 -5.56 -18.52
N PHE A 36 5.36 -6.11 -18.05
CA PHE A 36 4.44 -6.87 -18.89
C PHE A 36 3.80 -5.99 -19.96
N ASP A 37 3.26 -4.83 -19.56
CA ASP A 37 2.63 -3.88 -20.48
C ASP A 37 3.60 -3.39 -21.54
N PHE A 38 4.85 -3.12 -21.14
CA PHE A 38 5.92 -2.74 -22.05
C PHE A 38 6.22 -3.84 -23.07
N ASN A 39 6.36 -5.10 -22.62
CA ASN A 39 6.63 -6.22 -23.52
C ASN A 39 5.48 -6.44 -24.52
N GLU A 40 4.24 -6.38 -24.06
CA GLU A 40 3.07 -6.61 -24.93
C GLU A 40 2.94 -5.54 -26.03
N LYS A 41 3.37 -4.31 -25.76
CA LYS A 41 3.29 -3.19 -26.71
C LYS A 41 4.58 -2.94 -27.48
N MET A 42 5.65 -3.68 -27.19
CA MET A 42 6.97 -3.45 -27.77
C MET A 42 6.92 -3.44 -29.31
N ASP A 43 6.22 -4.41 -29.91
CA ASP A 43 6.10 -4.51 -31.37
C ASP A 43 5.37 -3.30 -31.98
N LYS A 44 4.29 -2.83 -31.34
CA LYS A 44 3.51 -1.66 -31.81
C LYS A 44 4.24 -0.34 -31.61
N LEU A 45 5.03 -0.23 -30.53
CA LEU A 45 5.84 0.95 -30.21
C LEU A 45 7.01 1.10 -31.21
N MET A 46 7.57 -0.01 -31.68
CA MET A 46 8.65 -0.02 -32.68
C MET A 46 8.16 0.33 -34.09
N GLU A 47 6.91 0.00 -34.45
CA GLU A 47 6.36 0.29 -35.78
C GLU A 47 6.00 1.77 -36.02
N HIS A 48 5.72 2.56 -34.98
CA HIS A 48 5.13 3.91 -35.12
C HIS A 48 6.04 5.08 -34.73
N GLU A 49 7.34 4.85 -34.48
CA GLU A 49 8.33 5.89 -34.07
C GLU A 49 7.80 6.84 -32.97
N ALA A 50 7.01 6.32 -32.03
CA ALA A 50 6.43 7.15 -30.98
C ALA A 50 7.57 7.70 -30.10
N PRO A 51 7.65 9.03 -29.86
CA PRO A 51 8.70 9.61 -29.03
C PRO A 51 8.68 8.99 -27.63
N TRP A 52 9.82 8.44 -27.20
CA TRP A 52 10.00 7.79 -25.89
C TRP A 52 9.51 8.65 -24.72
N ASP A 53 9.64 9.98 -24.83
CA ASP A 53 9.19 10.93 -23.82
C ASP A 53 7.66 10.92 -23.62
N LYS A 54 6.87 10.77 -24.70
CA LYS A 54 5.41 10.69 -24.59
C LYS A 54 4.95 9.37 -23.98
N ILE A 55 5.62 8.26 -24.31
CA ILE A 55 5.30 6.95 -23.76
C ILE A 55 5.58 6.91 -22.24
N ILE A 56 6.71 7.46 -21.80
CA ILE A 56 7.09 7.42 -20.39
C ILE A 56 6.28 8.42 -19.56
N PHE A 57 6.11 9.67 -20.03
CA PHE A 57 5.49 10.72 -19.22
C PHE A 57 3.98 10.88 -19.40
N GLU A 58 3.38 10.60 -20.56
CA GLU A 58 1.92 10.69 -20.72
C GLU A 58 1.22 9.36 -20.42
N TYR A 59 1.80 8.23 -20.85
CA TYR A 59 1.15 6.94 -20.69
C TYR A 59 1.38 6.34 -19.29
N TYR A 60 2.64 6.11 -18.90
CA TYR A 60 2.92 5.43 -17.63
C TYR A 60 2.57 6.26 -16.38
N MET A 61 2.58 7.58 -16.49
CA MET A 61 2.14 8.49 -15.41
C MET A 61 0.66 8.31 -15.05
N ASN A 62 -0.20 7.95 -16.02
CA ASN A 62 -1.61 7.64 -15.79
C ASN A 62 -1.84 6.16 -15.48
N PHE A 63 -1.08 5.28 -16.13
CA PHE A 63 -1.12 3.83 -15.92
C PHE A 63 -0.86 3.46 -14.45
N ILE A 64 0.20 4.01 -13.86
CA ILE A 64 0.64 3.65 -12.50
C ILE A 64 -0.44 3.98 -11.45
N PRO A 65 -0.99 5.21 -11.37
CA PRO A 65 -2.11 5.53 -10.47
C PRO A 65 -3.35 4.67 -10.70
N TYR A 66 -3.71 4.42 -11.96
CA TYR A 66 -4.87 3.60 -12.32
C TYR A 66 -4.74 2.18 -11.75
N PHE A 67 -3.63 1.49 -12.07
CA PHE A 67 -3.40 0.13 -11.59
C PHE A 67 -3.13 0.07 -10.08
N SER A 68 -2.51 1.11 -9.49
CA SER A 68 -2.41 1.24 -8.02
C SER A 68 -3.78 1.22 -7.36
N ASN A 69 -4.73 1.99 -7.89
CA ASN A 69 -6.06 2.09 -7.34
C ASN A 69 -6.83 0.79 -7.52
N LEU A 70 -6.76 0.20 -8.71
CA LEU A 70 -7.39 -1.07 -9.05
C LEU A 70 -6.94 -2.21 -8.12
N PHE A 71 -5.63 -2.31 -7.87
CA PHE A 71 -5.07 -3.37 -7.03
C PHE A 71 -5.08 -3.05 -5.53
N SER A 72 -5.32 -1.79 -5.14
CA SER A 72 -5.28 -1.39 -3.74
C SER A 72 -6.09 -2.29 -2.80
N PRO A 73 -7.38 -2.61 -3.05
CA PRO A 73 -8.16 -3.45 -2.12
C PRO A 73 -7.52 -4.82 -1.86
N LEU A 74 -6.98 -5.45 -2.91
CA LEU A 74 -6.29 -6.74 -2.82
C LEU A 74 -5.01 -6.62 -1.99
N PHE A 75 -4.21 -5.60 -2.24
CA PHE A 75 -2.93 -5.42 -1.55
C PHE A 75 -3.08 -4.90 -0.12
N VAL A 76 -4.13 -4.16 0.20
CA VAL A 76 -4.50 -3.85 1.59
C VAL A 76 -4.73 -5.15 2.35
N PHE A 77 -5.51 -6.07 1.79
CA PHE A 77 -5.78 -7.36 2.40
C PHE A 77 -4.50 -8.19 2.62
N ILE A 78 -3.68 -8.33 1.57
CA ILE A 78 -2.40 -9.06 1.65
C ILE A 78 -1.46 -8.42 2.67
N ALA A 79 -1.34 -7.08 2.66
CA ALA A 79 -0.50 -6.36 3.60
C ALA A 79 -0.94 -6.56 5.05
N VAL A 80 -2.26 -6.56 5.33
CA VAL A 80 -2.77 -6.79 6.69
C VAL A 80 -2.39 -8.19 7.14
N ILE A 81 -2.64 -9.20 6.32
CA ILE A 81 -2.32 -10.60 6.65
C ILE A 81 -0.83 -10.77 6.88
N PHE A 82 -0.01 -10.35 5.92
CA PHE A 82 1.44 -10.53 5.98
C PHE A 82 2.05 -9.85 7.21
N PHE A 83 1.69 -8.58 7.44
CA PHE A 83 2.19 -7.84 8.57
C PHE A 83 1.75 -8.44 9.90
N THR A 84 0.46 -8.80 10.03
CA THR A 84 -0.08 -9.41 11.26
C THR A 84 0.58 -10.75 11.55
N SER A 85 0.77 -11.58 10.52
CA SER A 85 1.49 -12.85 10.64
C SER A 85 2.92 -12.65 11.11
N LYS A 86 3.62 -11.62 10.62
CA LYS A 86 5.00 -11.33 11.07
C LYS A 86 5.06 -10.90 12.54
N LEU A 87 4.08 -10.12 13.01
CA LEU A 87 3.98 -9.78 14.43
C LEU A 87 3.69 -11.02 15.30
N ALA A 88 2.88 -11.96 14.79
CA ALA A 88 2.60 -13.22 15.48
C ALA A 88 3.85 -14.11 15.56
N GLU A 89 4.57 -14.27 14.44
CA GLU A 89 5.79 -15.06 14.34
C GLU A 89 6.88 -14.56 15.30
N ASN A 90 7.04 -13.24 15.41
CA ASN A 90 7.97 -12.62 16.35
C ASN A 90 7.47 -12.61 17.81
N SER A 91 6.33 -13.24 18.10
CA SER A 91 5.67 -13.22 19.42
C SER A 91 5.30 -11.82 19.95
N GLU A 92 5.28 -10.79 19.08
CA GLU A 92 4.95 -9.42 19.46
C GLU A 92 3.46 -9.31 19.86
N ILE A 93 2.56 -10.02 19.17
CA ILE A 93 1.13 -10.08 19.53
C ILE A 93 0.91 -10.71 20.91
N ILE A 94 1.63 -11.80 21.19
CA ILE A 94 1.54 -12.50 22.47
C ILE A 94 2.02 -11.58 23.61
N ALA A 95 3.14 -10.89 23.41
CA ALA A 95 3.68 -9.92 24.37
C ALA A 95 2.74 -8.72 24.60
N MET A 96 2.05 -8.25 23.55
CA MET A 96 1.05 -7.19 23.69
C MET A 96 -0.12 -7.65 24.58
N PHE A 97 -0.65 -8.86 24.36
CA PHE A 97 -1.76 -9.37 25.15
C PHE A 97 -1.37 -9.78 26.57
N SER A 98 -0.17 -10.29 26.79
CA SER A 98 0.32 -10.63 28.14
C SER A 98 0.48 -9.41 29.06
N THR A 99 0.68 -8.20 28.49
CA THR A 99 0.72 -6.93 29.23
C THR A 99 -0.67 -6.31 29.46
N GLY A 100 -1.75 -7.04 29.14
CA GLY A 100 -3.12 -6.58 29.32
C GLY A 100 -3.63 -5.64 28.22
N MET A 101 -3.00 -5.63 27.03
CA MET A 101 -3.55 -4.88 25.89
C MET A 101 -4.83 -5.54 25.40
N SER A 102 -5.90 -4.75 25.20
CA SER A 102 -7.13 -5.26 24.59
C SER A 102 -6.98 -5.37 23.07
N PHE A 103 -7.65 -6.36 22.47
CA PHE A 103 -7.73 -6.52 21.01
C PHE A 103 -8.23 -5.24 20.31
N LYS A 104 -9.27 -4.60 20.87
CA LYS A 104 -9.82 -3.33 20.34
C LYS A 104 -8.77 -2.21 20.28
N ARG A 105 -7.81 -2.16 21.23
CA ARG A 105 -6.73 -1.17 21.19
C ARG A 105 -5.73 -1.48 20.08
N MET A 106 -5.39 -2.76 19.89
CA MET A 106 -4.51 -3.21 18.81
C MET A 106 -5.10 -2.90 17.43
N MET A 107 -6.43 -2.95 17.27
CA MET A 107 -7.10 -2.62 16.00
C MET A 107 -7.06 -1.12 15.62
N ARG A 108 -6.91 -0.21 16.58
CA ARG A 108 -6.91 1.25 16.31
C ARG A 108 -5.87 1.67 15.25
N PRO A 109 -4.58 1.29 15.36
CA PRO A 109 -3.60 1.65 14.34
C PRO A 109 -3.89 1.03 12.96
N TYR A 110 -4.53 -0.13 12.88
CA TYR A 110 -4.99 -0.70 11.61
C TYR A 110 -6.08 0.17 10.97
N MET A 111 -7.08 0.60 11.76
CA MET A 111 -8.15 1.48 11.30
C MET A 111 -7.62 2.84 10.82
N ILE A 112 -6.66 3.43 11.54
CA ILE A 112 -6.02 4.68 11.13
C ILE A 112 -5.30 4.48 9.79
N SER A 113 -4.56 3.38 9.64
CA SER A 113 -3.85 3.11 8.39
C SER A 113 -4.80 2.83 7.22
N ALA A 114 -5.88 2.09 7.45
CA ALA A 114 -6.91 1.85 6.45
C ALA A 114 -7.60 3.15 6.02
N ALA A 115 -7.85 4.07 6.96
CA ALA A 115 -8.39 5.39 6.63
C ALA A 115 -7.42 6.23 5.79
N ILE A 116 -6.11 6.17 6.07
CA ILE A 116 -5.08 6.82 5.25
C ILE A 116 -5.12 6.25 3.82
N ILE A 117 -5.11 4.92 3.68
CA ILE A 117 -5.15 4.28 2.36
C ILE A 117 -6.45 4.64 1.63
N ALA A 118 -7.60 4.59 2.30
CA ALA A 118 -8.89 4.94 1.72
C ALA A 118 -8.93 6.39 1.23
N LEU A 119 -8.35 7.33 1.99
CA LEU A 119 -8.27 8.73 1.57
C LEU A 119 -7.36 8.88 0.35
N VAL A 120 -6.21 8.21 0.32
CA VAL A 120 -5.29 8.21 -0.83
C VAL A 120 -5.98 7.63 -2.07
N THR A 121 -6.58 6.45 -1.97
CA THR A 121 -7.26 5.81 -3.12
C THR A 121 -8.46 6.62 -3.59
N PHE A 122 -9.22 7.23 -2.67
CA PHE A 122 -10.31 8.12 -3.02
C PHE A 122 -9.82 9.35 -3.78
N THR A 123 -8.73 9.99 -3.33
CA THR A 123 -8.15 11.15 -4.03
C THR A 123 -7.60 10.78 -5.41
N LEU A 124 -6.91 9.63 -5.51
CA LEU A 124 -6.41 9.12 -6.79
C LEU A 124 -7.58 8.83 -7.74
N GLY A 125 -8.62 8.14 -7.26
CA GLY A 125 -9.77 7.75 -8.06
C GLY A 125 -10.63 8.94 -8.51
N SER A 126 -10.76 9.98 -7.68
CA SER A 126 -11.66 11.10 -7.96
C SER A 126 -10.99 12.24 -8.75
N TYR A 127 -9.68 12.45 -8.60
CA TYR A 127 -9.00 13.63 -9.16
C TYR A 127 -7.84 13.30 -10.11
N VAL A 128 -7.20 12.14 -9.98
CA VAL A 128 -6.00 11.78 -10.77
C VAL A 128 -6.31 10.79 -11.89
N ILE A 129 -7.30 9.92 -11.68
CA ILE A 129 -7.77 8.92 -12.64
C ILE A 129 -9.02 9.36 -13.47
N PRO A 130 -9.55 10.60 -13.45
CA PRO A 130 -10.74 10.92 -14.25
C PRO A 130 -10.47 10.84 -15.75
#